data_AF-A0A973FXD6-F1
#
_entry.id   AF-A0A973FXD6-F1
#
_cell.length_a   1.000
_cell.length_b   1.000
_cell.length_c   1.000
_cell.angle_alpha   90.00
_cell.angle_beta   90.00
_cell.angle_gamma   90.00
#
_symmetry.space_group_name_H-M   'P 1'
#
loop_
_entity.id
_entity.type
_entity.pdbx_description
1 polymer ?
#
loop_
_entity_poly.entity_id
_entity_poly.type
_entity_poly.pdbx_seq_one_letter_code
_entity_poly.pdbx_strand_id
1 'polypeptide(L)'
;MEIKVDAGREHFREKIIATMFFGFRTVTDPVSIRVHPELMMKIRDHFRDKAMAPKIFDDVEIFFGLPVIEDSTKDKNYIAVV
;
A
#
# COMPACT_ATOMS: atom_id res chain seq x y z
N MET A 1 9.21 -9.94 2.26
CA MET A 1 10.19 -9.05 2.94
C MET A 1 9.41 -7.91 3.57
N GLU A 2 9.64 -7.58 4.85
CA GLU A 2 8.92 -6.45 5.45
C GLU A 2 9.54 -5.14 4.96
N ILE A 3 8.79 -4.37 4.17
CA ILE A 3 9.20 -3.03 3.76
C ILE A 3 8.52 -2.05 4.71
N LYS A 4 9.31 -1.19 5.36
CA LYS A 4 8.80 -0.08 6.16
C LYS A 4 8.91 1.18 5.31
N VAL A 5 7.79 1.87 5.13
CA VAL A 5 7.79 3.14 4.41
C VAL A 5 7.80 4.24 5.43
N ASP A 6 8.84 5.07 5.41
CA ASP A 6 8.75 6.35 6.10
C ASP A 6 7.87 7.31 5.28
N ALA A 7 6.55 7.09 5.40
CA ALA A 7 5.52 7.87 4.74
C ALA A 7 5.22 9.17 5.51
N GLY A 8 6.27 9.95 5.83
CA GLY A 8 6.15 11.35 6.23
C GLY A 8 5.39 12.20 5.19
N ARG A 9 5.02 13.44 5.54
CA ARG A 9 4.16 14.29 4.71
C ARG A 9 4.74 14.65 3.35
N GLU A 10 6.05 14.82 3.24
CA GLU A 10 6.72 15.16 1.98
C GLU A 10 6.79 13.95 1.04
N HIS A 11 6.40 14.18 -0.22
CA HIS A 11 6.42 13.16 -1.28
C HIS A 11 5.69 11.86 -0.92
N PHE A 12 4.59 11.97 -0.15
CA PHE A 12 3.85 10.82 0.37
C PHE A 12 3.48 9.81 -0.73
N ARG A 13 2.89 10.29 -1.85
CA ARG A 13 2.43 9.41 -2.93
C ARG A 13 3.60 8.76 -3.65
N GLU A 14 4.65 9.52 -3.92
CA GLU A 14 5.87 9.06 -4.57
C GLU A 14 6.56 7.97 -3.74
N LYS A 15 6.61 8.13 -2.41
CA LYS A 15 7.13 7.11 -1.49
C LYS A 15 6.30 5.83 -1.47
N ILE A 16 4.97 5.94 -1.50
CA ILE A 16 4.08 4.77 -1.62
C ILE A 16 4.34 4.05 -2.95
N ILE A 17 4.37 4.77 -4.08
CA ILE A 17 4.63 4.19 -5.40
C ILE A 17 6.00 3.51 -5.44
N ALA A 18 7.05 4.19 -4.96
CA ALA A 18 8.41 3.64 -4.92
C ALA A 18 8.50 2.37 -4.08
N THR A 19 7.78 2.33 -2.96
CA THR A 19 7.71 1.15 -2.10
C THR A 19 7.04 -0.02 -2.80
N MET A 20 5.92 0.22 -3.49
CA MET A 20 5.24 -0.83 -4.24
C MET A 20 6.17 -1.43 -5.29
N PHE A 21 6.82 -0.58 -6.09
CA PHE A 21 7.79 -1.06 -7.09
C PHE A 21 8.98 -1.78 -6.48
N PHE A 22 9.51 -1.32 -5.34
CA PHE A 22 10.55 -2.04 -4.62
C PHE A 22 10.06 -3.42 -4.16
N GLY A 23 8.85 -3.49 -3.59
CA GLY A 23 8.21 -4.75 -3.19
C GLY A 23 8.05 -5.73 -4.33
N PHE A 24 7.48 -5.30 -5.47
CA PHE A 24 7.36 -6.14 -6.66
C PHE A 24 8.70 -6.62 -7.22
N ARG A 25 9.76 -5.83 -7.07
CA ARG A 25 11.11 -6.23 -7.51
C ARG A 25 11.75 -7.26 -6.57
N THR A 26 11.33 -7.29 -5.31
CA THR A 26 11.98 -8.09 -4.27
C THR A 26 11.21 -9.35 -3.88
N VAL A 27 9.91 -9.39 -4.09
CA VAL A 27 9.05 -10.55 -3.82
C VAL A 27 8.83 -11.31 -5.13
N THR A 28 9.21 -12.60 -5.17
CA THR A 28 9.12 -13.44 -6.37
C THR A 28 7.68 -13.63 -6.84
N ASP A 29 6.76 -13.92 -5.92
CA ASP A 29 5.35 -14.23 -6.21
C ASP A 29 4.44 -13.38 -5.31
N PRO A 30 4.19 -12.11 -5.67
CA PRO A 30 3.42 -11.21 -4.84
C PRO A 30 1.93 -11.54 -4.91
N VAL A 31 1.28 -11.68 -3.75
CA VAL A 31 -0.13 -12.11 -3.62
C VAL A 31 -1.01 -11.07 -2.94
N SER A 32 -0.45 -10.15 -2.15
CA SER A 32 -1.23 -9.13 -1.45
C SER A 32 -0.41 -7.90 -1.09
N ILE A 33 -1.10 -6.80 -0.78
CA ILE A 33 -0.51 -5.65 -0.10
C ILE A 33 -1.01 -5.66 1.33
N ARG A 34 -0.08 -5.79 2.28
CA ARG A 34 -0.38 -5.64 3.70
C ARG A 34 -0.07 -4.23 4.15
N VAL A 35 -0.98 -3.59 4.84
CA VAL A 35 -0.87 -2.17 5.22
C VAL A 35 -1.53 -1.92 6.57
N HIS A 36 -1.00 -0.98 7.35
CA HIS A 36 -1.67 -0.58 8.57
C HIS A 36 -2.96 0.23 8.25
N PRO A 37 -4.10 0.01 8.94
CA PRO A 37 -5.35 0.73 8.69
C PRO A 37 -5.21 2.25 8.58
N GLU A 38 -4.48 2.88 9.51
CA GLU A 38 -4.27 4.34 9.50
C GLU A 38 -3.48 4.83 8.27
N LEU A 39 -2.51 4.05 7.78
CA LEU A 39 -1.81 4.40 6.55
C LEU A 39 -2.73 4.21 5.34
N MET A 40 -3.54 3.15 5.34
CA MET A 40 -4.48 2.88 4.25
C MET A 40 -5.52 4.00 4.14
N MET A 41 -6.03 4.52 5.25
CA MET A 41 -6.89 5.71 5.25
C MET A 41 -6.23 6.91 4.57
N LYS A 42 -4.95 7.19 4.86
CA LYS A 42 -4.20 8.26 4.19
C LYS A 42 -4.00 7.98 2.70
N ILE A 43 -3.71 6.73 2.32
CA ILE A 43 -3.59 6.33 0.92
C ILE A 43 -4.91 6.60 0.18
N ARG A 44 -6.04 6.16 0.73
CA ARG A 44 -7.37 6.42 0.14
C ARG A 44 -7.63 7.90 -0.06
N ASP A 45 -7.27 8.73 0.92
CA ASP A 45 -7.48 10.18 0.82
C ASP A 45 -6.57 10.85 -0.22
N HIS A 46 -5.26 10.58 -0.17
CA HIS A 46 -4.28 11.18 -1.08
C HIS A 46 -4.41 10.70 -2.53
N PHE A 47 -4.94 9.49 -2.75
CA PHE A 47 -5.08 8.91 -4.08
C PHE A 47 -6.51 8.97 -4.66
N ARG A 48 -7.53 9.41 -3.90
CA ARG A 48 -8.96 9.35 -4.27
C ARG A 48 -9.27 9.66 -5.74
N ASP A 49 -8.74 10.76 -6.26
CA ASP A 49 -9.00 11.23 -7.63
C ASP A 49 -7.84 10.94 -8.60
N LYS A 50 -7.03 9.91 -8.31
CA LYS A 50 -5.86 9.54 -9.10
C LYS A 50 -6.07 8.19 -9.76
N ALA A 51 -5.45 8.01 -10.93
CA ALA A 51 -5.54 6.76 -11.69
C ALA A 51 -5.06 5.54 -10.87
N MET A 52 -4.10 5.75 -9.96
CA MET A 52 -3.55 4.72 -9.07
C MET A 52 -4.30 4.61 -7.74
N ALA A 53 -5.53 5.13 -7.61
CA ALA A 53 -6.33 4.93 -6.41
C ALA A 53 -6.55 3.45 -6.12
N PRO A 54 -6.61 3.04 -4.83
CA PRO A 54 -7.24 1.79 -4.45
C PRO A 54 -8.65 1.72 -5.03
N LYS A 55 -9.05 0.55 -5.54
CA LYS A 55 -10.37 0.32 -6.16
C LYS A 55 -11.00 -0.94 -5.60
N ILE A 56 -12.31 -0.92 -5.41
CA ILE A 56 -13.06 -2.10 -4.97
C ILE A 56 -13.51 -2.89 -6.20
N PHE A 57 -13.22 -4.18 -6.22
CA PHE A 57 -13.71 -5.16 -7.19
C PHE A 57 -14.23 -6.37 -6.42
N ASP A 58 -15.48 -6.77 -6.64
CA ASP A 58 -16.13 -7.91 -5.97
C ASP A 58 -15.87 -7.96 -4.44
N ASP A 59 -16.15 -6.85 -3.76
CA ASP A 59 -15.96 -6.65 -2.31
C ASP A 59 -14.51 -6.73 -1.80
N VAL A 60 -13.53 -6.77 -2.70
CA VAL A 60 -12.09 -6.73 -2.37
C VAL A 60 -11.50 -5.40 -2.81
N GLU A 61 -10.85 -4.69 -1.89
CA GLU A 61 -10.05 -3.52 -2.26
C GLU A 61 -8.73 -3.96 -2.88
N ILE A 62 -8.49 -3.52 -4.11
CA ILE A 62 -7.30 -3.77 -4.89
C ILE A 62 -6.45 -2.50 -4.94
N PHE A 63 -5.16 -2.63 -4.70
CA PHE A 63 -4.18 -1.56 -4.86
C PHE A 63 -2.98 -2.12 -5.64
N PHE A 64 -2.47 -1.38 -6.63
CA PHE A 64 -1.40 -1.86 -7.52
C PHE A 64 -1.63 -3.27 -8.10
N GLY A 65 -2.90 -3.65 -8.35
CA GLY A 65 -3.27 -4.95 -8.90
C GLY A 65 -3.29 -6.11 -7.90
N LEU A 66 -3.07 -5.85 -6.60
CA LEU A 66 -3.11 -6.86 -5.54
C LEU A 66 -4.19 -6.54 -4.49
N PRO A 67 -4.77 -7.56 -3.83
CA PRO A 67 -5.69 -7.36 -2.73
C PRO A 67 -5.01 -6.70 -1.53
N VAL A 68 -5.71 -5.75 -0.92
CA VAL A 68 -5.29 -5.04 0.29
C VAL A 68 -5.75 -5.82 1.52
N ILE A 69 -4.82 -6.08 2.43
CA ILE A 69 -5.07 -6.67 3.75
C ILE A 69 -4.62 -5.66 4.80
N GLU A 70 -5.57 -5.17 5.58
CA GLU A 70 -5.25 -4.28 6.70
C GLU A 70 -4.78 -5.07 7.92
N ASP A 71 -3.61 -4.71 8.48
CA ASP A 71 -3.00 -5.36 9.64
C ASP A 71 -2.71 -4.32 10.74
N SER A 72 -3.59 -4.27 11.74
CA SER A 72 -3.48 -3.34 12.88
C SER A 72 -2.42 -3.75 13.91
N THR A 73 -1.74 -4.89 13.73
CA THR A 73 -0.66 -5.32 14.63
C THR A 73 0.69 -4.71 14.27
N LYS A 74 0.77 -4.04 13.12
CA LYS A 74 1.99 -3.45 12.57
C LYS A 74 2.12 -1.97 12.95
N ASP A 75 3.28 -1.40 12.64
CA ASP A 75 3.53 0.03 12.81
C ASP A 75 2.57 0.88 11.94
N LYS A 76 2.22 2.08 12.41
CA LYS A 76 1.28 2.97 11.71
C LYS A 76 1.73 3.38 10.30
N ASN A 77 3.01 3.29 9.99
CA ASN A 77 3.57 3.59 8.66
C ASN A 77 3.94 2.31 7.88
N TYR A 78 3.41 1.16 8.28
CA TYR A 78 3.68 -0.11 7.62
C TYR A 78 2.87 -0.28 6.34
N ILE A 79 3.57 -0.59 5.24
CA ILE A 79 2.98 -1.14 4.02
C ILE A 79 4.02 -2.03 3.32
N ALA A 80 3.61 -3.23 2.92
CA ALA A 80 4.47 -4.19 2.26
C ALA A 80 3.73 -4.94 1.15
N VAL A 81 4.47 -5.27 0.09
CA VAL A 81 4.06 -6.31 -0.86
C VAL A 81 4.47 -7.65 -0.25
N VAL A 82 3.53 -8.61 -0.21
CA VAL A 82 3.70 -9.94 0.39
C VAL A 82 3.51 -11.00 -0.66
#